data_AF-A0A239FMZ8-F1
#
_entry.id   AF-A0A239FMZ8-F1
#
_cell.length_a   1.000
_cell.length_b   1.000
_cell.length_c   1.000
_cell.angle_alpha   90.00
_cell.angle_beta   90.00
_cell.angle_gamma   90.00
#
_symmetry.space_group_name_H-M   'P 1'
#
loop_
_entity.id
_entity.type
_entity.pdbx_description
1 polymer ?
#
loop_
_entity_poly.entity_id
_entity_poly.type
_entity_poly.pdbx_seq_one_letter_code
_entity_poly.pdbx_strand_id
1 'polypeptide(L)' 'MIVLDAGHEAPRITWLLRDLRMEILGRMRSDRVLRRSTPPRVY' A
#
# COMPACT_ATOMS: atom_id res chain seq x y z
N MET A 1 12.74 -0.95 9.78
CA MET A 1 12.36 -0.46 8.44
C MET A 1 12.63 -1.55 7.43
N ILE A 2 11.62 -1.93 6.64
CA ILE A 2 11.72 -2.92 5.56
C ILE A 2 11.60 -2.18 4.22
N VAL A 3 12.46 -2.50 3.27
CA VAL A 3 12.43 -1.92 1.92
C VAL A 3 11.97 -2.98 0.93
N LEU A 4 10.95 -2.68 0.15
CA LEU A 4 10.36 -3.57 -0.83
C LEU A 4 10.50 -2.97 -2.23
N ASP A 5 10.99 -3.79 -3.16
CA ASP A 5 11.09 -3.39 -4.54
C ASP A 5 9.79 -3.65 -5.32
N ALA A 6 9.70 -3.13 -6.55
CA ALA A 6 8.55 -3.23 -7.44
C ALA A 6 8.16 -4.69 -7.77
N GLY A 7 9.05 -5.67 -7.61
CA GLY A 7 8.69 -7.09 -7.67
C GLY A 7 7.71 -7.55 -6.56
N HIS A 8 7.53 -6.74 -5.51
CA HIS A 8 6.75 -7.06 -4.32
C HIS A 8 5.59 -6.06 -4.12
N GLU A 9 4.44 -6.58 -3.69
CA GLU A 9 3.25 -5.77 -3.43
C GLU A 9 3.29 -5.15 -2.04
N ALA A 10 3.94 -3.99 -1.91
CA ALA A 10 4.06 -3.26 -0.65
C ALA A 10 2.71 -2.98 0.06
N PRO A 11 1.61 -2.62 -0.64
CA PRO A 11 0.30 -2.46 0.01
C PRO A 11 -0.22 -3.75 0.67
N ARG A 12 0.00 -4.91 0.03
CA ARG A 12 -0.42 -6.22 0.56
C ARG A 12 0.37 -6.56 1.82
N ILE A 13 1.68 -6.37 1.79
CA ILE A 13 2.55 -6.64 2.95
C ILE A 13 2.22 -5.69 4.11
N THR A 14 1.98 -4.41 3.82
CA THR A 14 1.57 -3.43 4.84
C THR A 14 0.26 -3.82 5.51
N TRP A 15 -0.72 -4.32 4.73
CA TRP A 15 -1.98 -4.81 5.30
C TRP A 15 -1.78 -6.04 6.20
N LEU A 16 -0.92 -6.98 5.80
CA LEU A 16 -0.63 -8.19 6.58
C LEU A 16 0.08 -7.85 7.90
N LEU A 17 0.96 -6.85 7.89
CA LEU A 17 1.76 -6.45 9.05
C LEU A 17 1.13 -5.28 9.82
N ARG A 18 -0.12 -4.92 9.53
CA ARG A 18 -0.79 -3.71 10.08
C ARG A 18 -0.84 -3.65 11.60
N ASP A 19 -0.82 -4.81 12.26
CA ASP A 19 -0.89 -4.93 13.71
C ASP A 19 0.51 -4.90 14.36
N LEU A 20 1.57 -4.84 13.55
CA LEU A 20 2.96 -4.69 13.98
C LEU A 20 3.41 -3.24 13.77
N ARG A 21 4.21 -2.72 14.71
CA ARG A 21 4.80 -1.37 14.61
C ARG A 21 6.01 -1.33 13.67
N MET A 22 5.85 -1.81 12.44
CA MET A 22 6.92 -1.84 11.45
C MET A 22 6.76 -0.74 10.40
N GLU A 23 7.85 -0.06 10.10
CA GLU A 23 7.93 0.89 8.99
C GLU A 23 8.31 0.17 7.69
N ILE A 24 7.55 0.45 6.63
CA ILE A 24 7.72 -0.16 5.30
C ILE A 24 7.84 0.94 4.25
N LEU A 25 8.93 0.89 3.49
CA LEU A 25 9.13 1.71 2.30
C LEU A 25 9.06 0.81 1.06
N GLY A 26 8.09 1.08 0.17
CA GLY A 26 7.88 0.26 -1.02
C GLY A 26 7.92 1.06 -2.31
N ARG A 27 8.60 0.54 -3.33
CA ARG A 27 8.49 1.04 -4.71
C ARG A 27 7.29 0.38 -5.38
N MET A 28 6.33 1.17 -5.83
CA MET A 28 5.22 0.65 -6.62
C MET A 28 5.65 0.44 -8.07
N ARG A 29 5.16 -0.62 -8.73
CA ARG A 29 5.31 -0.75 -10.18
C ARG A 29 4.43 0.26 -10.91
N SER A 30 4.90 0.73 -12.06
CA SER A 30 4.19 1.72 -12.87
C SER A 30 2.93 1.17 -13.56
N ASP A 31 2.76 -0.15 -13.64
CA ASP A 31 1.58 -0.81 -14.18
C ASP A 31 0.44 -0.95 -13.15
N ARG A 32 0.66 -0.51 -11.90
CA ARG A 32 -0.37 -0.50 -10.87
C ARG A 32 -1.25 0.74 -11.00
N VAL A 33 -2.57 0.51 -11.05
CA VAL A 33 -3.58 1.57 -10.98
C VAL A 33 -4.03 1.73 -9.52
N LEU A 34 -3.93 2.96 -8.99
CA LEU A 34 -4.42 3.29 -7.66
C LEU A 34 -5.86 3.79 -7.72
N ARG A 35 -6.71 3.27 -6.85
CA ARG A 35 -8.09 3.76 -6.66
C ARG A 35 -8.15 4.65 -5.43
N ARG A 36 -8.58 5.90 -5.62
CA ARG A 36 -9.01 6.77 -4.53
C ARG A 36 -10.38 6.31 -4.02
N SER A 37 -10.60 6.35 -2.70
CA SER A 37 -11.92 6.09 -2.13
C SER A 37 -12.98 7.00 -2.74
N THR A 38 -14.16 6.44 -3.03
CA THR A 38 -15.31 7.21 -3.49
C THR A 38 -15.72 8.20 -2.38
N PRO A 39 -15.87 9.50 -2.67
CA PRO A 39 -16.31 10.46 -1.65
C PRO A 39 -17.72 10.10 -1.13
N PRO A 40 -18.04 10.41 0.13
CA PRO A 40 -19.38 10.19 0.67
C PRO A 40 -20.41 11.01 -0.13
N ARG A 41 -21.57 10.42 -0.41
CA ARG A 41 -22.70 11.16 -0.98
C ARG A 41 -23.33 12.00 0.13
N VAL A 42 -23.28 13.32 0.00
CA VAL A 42 -23.98 14.26 0.87
C VAL A 42 -25.29 14.62 0.15
N TYR A 43 -26.43 14.27 0.74
CA TYR A 43 -27.78 14.58 0.25
C TYR A 43 -28.40 15.65 1.14
#